data_AF-A0A0E3QU87-F1
#
_entry.id   AF-A0A0E3QU87-F1
#
_cell.length_a   1.000
_cell.length_b   1.000
_cell.length_c   1.000
_cell.angle_alpha   90.00
_cell.angle_beta   90.00
_cell.angle_gamma   90.00
#
_symmetry.space_group_name_H-M   'P 1'
#
loop_
_entity.id
_entity.type
_entity.pdbx_description
1 polymer ?
#
loop_
_entity_poly.entity_id
_entity_poly.type
_entity_poly.pdbx_seq_one_letter_code
_entity_poly.pdbx_strand_id
1 'polypeptide(L)' 'MQVLESRLNQNSRNSSKPPSTDYFSKVKPNPKSLRKKSGKKPGGQEGHSGTTLEMVDNPV' A
#
# COMPACT_ATOMS: atom_id res chain seq x y z
N MET A 1 -5.78 -5.85 -38.55
CA MET A 1 -5.41 -4.55 -37.93
C MET A 1 -6.33 -4.19 -36.76
N GLN A 2 -7.65 -4.11 -36.97
CA GLN A 2 -8.63 -3.70 -35.93
C GLN A 2 -8.62 -4.52 -34.63
N VAL A 3 -8.42 -5.85 -34.71
CA VAL A 3 -8.38 -6.72 -33.52
C VAL A 3 -7.15 -6.42 -32.65
N LEU A 4 -6.02 -6.08 -33.27
CA LEU A 4 -4.78 -5.76 -32.55
C LEU A 4 -4.90 -4.41 -31.85
N GLU A 5 -5.42 -3.41 -32.56
CA GLU A 5 -5.70 -2.07 -32.01
C GLU A 5 -6.68 -2.15 -30.83
N SER A 6 -7.73 -2.95 -30.97
CA SER A 6 -8.70 -3.19 -29.90
C SER A 6 -8.05 -3.80 -28.67
N ARG A 7 -7.13 -4.77 -28.83
CA ARG A 7 -6.40 -5.36 -27.69
C ARG A 7 -5.46 -4.39 -27.01
N LEU A 8 -4.79 -3.51 -27.78
CA LEU A 8 -3.86 -2.51 -27.23
C LEU A 8 -4.58 -1.39 -26.47
N ASN A 9 -5.81 -1.06 -26.86
CA ASN A 9 -6.62 -0.01 -26.22
C ASN A 9 -7.39 -0.49 -24.96
N GLN A 10 -7.30 -1.77 -24.60
CA GLN A 10 -8.00 -2.34 -23.45
C GLN A 10 -7.18 -2.19 -22.16
N ASN A 11 -7.81 -1.70 -21.10
CA ASN A 11 -7.24 -1.50 -19.77
C ASN A 11 -8.30 -1.74 -18.67
N SER A 12 -7.93 -1.62 -17.40
CA SER A 12 -8.87 -1.85 -16.29
C SER A 12 -10.09 -0.91 -16.29
N ARG A 13 -10.04 0.22 -16.99
CA ARG A 13 -11.13 1.21 -17.03
C ARG A 13 -12.24 0.83 -18.02
N ASN A 14 -11.94 -0.01 -19.02
CA ASN A 14 -12.86 -0.36 -20.10
C ASN A 14 -13.07 -1.88 -20.31
N SER A 15 -12.46 -2.73 -19.48
CA SER A 15 -12.52 -4.19 -19.62
C SER A 15 -13.11 -4.94 -18.41
N SER A 16 -13.60 -4.22 -17.40
CA SER A 16 -14.05 -4.77 -16.09
C SER A 16 -12.99 -5.58 -15.32
N LYS A 17 -11.74 -5.61 -15.79
CA LYS A 17 -10.60 -6.24 -15.11
C LYS A 17 -10.12 -5.34 -13.97
N PRO A 18 -9.55 -5.91 -12.89
CA PRO A 18 -9.06 -5.11 -11.79
C PRO A 18 -7.85 -4.24 -12.23
N PRO A 19 -7.61 -3.09 -11.55
CA PRO A 19 -6.47 -2.20 -11.82
C PRO A 19 -5.09 -2.86 -11.72
N SER A 20 -4.99 -4.02 -11.05
CA SER A 20 -3.77 -4.83 -10.95
C SER A 20 -3.39 -5.53 -12.26
N THR A 21 -4.34 -5.71 -13.19
CA THR A 21 -4.10 -6.33 -14.50
C THR A 21 -3.39 -5.38 -15.48
N ASP A 22 -3.33 -4.10 -15.18
CA ASP A 22 -2.63 -3.07 -15.97
C ASP A 22 -1.09 -3.13 -15.79
N TYR A 23 -0.48 -4.32 -15.64
CA TYR A 23 0.96 -4.46 -15.34
C TYR A 23 1.87 -3.85 -16.42
N PHE A 24 1.44 -3.89 -17.68
CA PHE A 24 2.16 -3.30 -18.81
C PHE A 24 1.94 -1.79 -18.95
N SER A 25 0.91 -1.26 -18.29
CA SER A 25 0.64 0.17 -18.21
C SER A 25 1.60 0.77 -17.18
N LYS A 26 2.87 0.94 -17.57
CA LYS A 26 3.95 1.62 -16.82
C LYS A 26 3.61 3.04 -16.35
N VAL A 27 2.40 3.50 -16.62
CA VAL A 27 1.82 4.81 -16.31
C VAL A 27 1.51 4.97 -14.83
N LYS A 28 1.28 3.89 -14.06
CA LYS A 28 0.99 4.04 -12.62
C LYS A 28 2.32 4.23 -11.86
N PRO A 29 2.65 5.45 -11.39
CA PRO A 29 3.83 5.62 -10.57
C PRO A 29 3.66 4.81 -9.28
N ASN A 30 4.73 4.18 -8.81
CA ASN A 30 4.72 3.53 -7.50
C ASN A 30 4.26 4.55 -6.46
N PRO A 31 3.32 4.20 -5.56
CA PRO A 31 2.86 5.11 -4.53
C PRO A 31 4.05 5.51 -3.66
N LYS A 32 4.47 6.78 -3.78
CA LYS A 32 5.57 7.33 -2.99
C LYS A 32 5.00 7.80 -1.67
N SER A 33 5.56 7.29 -0.57
CA SER A 33 5.19 7.76 0.77
C SER A 33 5.41 9.27 0.88
N LEU A 34 4.37 10.00 1.24
CA LEU A 34 4.43 11.43 1.55
C LEU A 34 4.90 11.70 3.00
N ARG A 35 5.17 10.64 3.78
CA ARG A 35 5.56 10.75 5.17
C ARG A 35 6.90 11.48 5.29
N LYS A 36 6.89 12.60 6.01
CA LYS A 36 8.11 13.30 6.45
C LYS A 36 8.61 12.71 7.77
N LYS A 37 9.92 12.80 8.02
CA LYS A 37 10.49 12.44 9.33
C LYS A 37 9.91 13.38 10.39
N SER A 38 9.38 12.83 11.48
CA SER A 38 8.73 13.60 12.54
C SER A 38 9.73 14.24 13.51
N GLY A 39 10.99 13.81 13.52
CA GLY A 39 12.01 14.26 14.49
C GLY A 39 11.76 13.83 15.94
N LYS A 40 10.60 13.24 16.24
CA LYS A 40 10.22 12.76 17.56
C LYS A 40 10.96 11.47 17.89
N LYS A 41 11.42 11.35 19.15
CA LYS A 41 11.96 10.09 19.67
C LYS A 41 10.89 8.99 19.59
N PRO A 42 11.25 7.74 19.27
CA PRO A 42 10.33 6.62 19.40
C PRO A 42 9.95 6.44 20.88
N GLY A 43 8.69 6.10 21.14
CA GLY A 43 8.17 5.91 22.50
C GLY A 43 7.02 6.86 22.86
N GLY A 44 6.52 6.71 24.09
CA GLY A 44 5.50 7.57 24.67
C GLY A 44 6.05 8.94 25.10
N GLN A 45 5.16 9.79 25.60
CA GLN A 45 5.55 11.06 26.22
C GLN A 45 6.28 10.80 27.55
N GLU A 46 7.21 11.70 27.91
CA GLU A 46 7.89 11.65 29.21
C GLU A 46 6.88 11.71 30.35
N GLY A 47 7.00 10.81 31.34
CA GLY A 47 6.09 10.71 32.48
C GLY A 47 4.88 9.80 32.29
N HIS A 48 4.64 9.26 31.09
CA HIS A 48 3.61 8.24 30.89
C HIS A 48 4.12 6.85 31.29
N SER A 49 3.36 6.15 32.13
CA SER A 49 3.63 4.74 32.43
C SER A 49 3.48 3.91 31.16
N GLY A 50 4.57 3.28 30.73
CA GLY A 50 4.51 2.29 29.66
C GLY A 50 3.63 1.12 30.09
N THR A 51 2.68 0.72 29.24
CA THR A 51 1.96 -0.54 29.42
C THR A 51 2.40 -1.47 28.30
N THR A 52 3.20 -2.49 28.65
CA THR A 52 3.60 -3.55 27.72
C THR A 52 2.88 -4.81 28.13
N LEU A 53 2.32 -5.53 27.16
CA LEU A 53 1.71 -6.83 27.39
C LEU A 53 2.83 -7.82 27.75
N GLU A 54 2.74 -8.46 28.90
CA GLU A 54 3.71 -9.49 29.29
C GLU A 54 3.39 -10.82 28.60
N MET A 55 4.42 -11.59 28.28
CA MET A 55 4.22 -12.96 27.80
C MET A 55 3.70 -13.80 28.96
N VAL A 56 2.58 -14.47 28.73
CA VAL A 56 1.99 -15.44 29.67
C VAL A 56 2.29 -16.86 29.18
N ASP A 57 2.65 -17.74 30.12
CA ASP A 57 3.02 -19.13 29.79
C ASP A 57 1.86 -19.92 29.16
N ASN A 58 0.62 -19.59 29.52
CA ASN A 58 -0.58 -20.17 28.93
C ASN A 58 -1.58 -19.07 28.57
N PRO A 59 -1.71 -18.71 27.28
CA PRO A 59 -2.78 -17.83 26.82
C PRO A 59 -4.13 -18.56 26.92
N VAL A 60 -5.15 -17.82 27.35
CA VAL A 60 -6.56 -18.26 27.35
C VAL A 60 -7.16 -18.32 25.95
#